data_AF-A0A166AU79-F1
#
_entry.id   AF-A0A166AU79-F1
#
_cell.length_a   1.000
_cell.length_b   1.000
_cell.length_c   1.000
_cell.angle_alpha   90.00
_cell.angle_beta   90.00
_cell.angle_gamma   90.00
#
_symmetry.space_group_name_H-M   'P 1'
#
loop_
_entity.id
_entity.type
_entity.pdbx_description
1 polymer ?
#
loop_
_entity_poly.entity_id
_entity_poly.type
_entity_poly.pdbx_seq_one_letter_code
_entity_poly.pdbx_strand_id
1 'polypeptide(L)'
;MHRIRHLEVDVPTAVDVDILPALQERAPMLHTLHLRFDHACKLGVLSSALSPTIFQSHAPLLKEVFLHNVLLPPRIPEAFTHIKLCIFASHSFQEFPLDILASCPNLESLLVYGRTMHLPPGKSQTPSHRLRQLHVILKDGHPQILRALTTTHIADVCISMYSGVTDQVFLEEVAGPVQLDLFLGASGLFLEYKNNSTGRLRRFLGSRETPLDGWPVKAHLENTSMLSRVQAFNTSTALMSALNVLQHLPECTTLGITLDAGHDLQIP
;
A
#
# COMPACT_ATOMS: atom_id res chain seq x y z
N MET A 1 -27.81 -13.60 4.56
CA MET A 1 -26.32 -13.67 4.43
C MET A 1 -25.71 -15.07 4.21
N HIS A 2 -26.35 -16.18 4.57
CA HIS A 2 -25.71 -17.51 4.69
C HIS A 2 -24.99 -18.12 3.47
N ARG A 3 -25.29 -17.71 2.23
CA ARG A 3 -24.67 -18.25 1.00
C ARG A 3 -23.74 -17.26 0.29
N ILE A 4 -23.65 -16.03 0.80
CA ILE A 4 -22.94 -14.95 0.14
C ILE A 4 -21.43 -15.13 0.39
N ARG A 5 -20.65 -15.19 -0.69
CA ARG A 5 -19.17 -15.28 -0.64
C ARG A 5 -18.49 -13.94 -0.78
N HIS A 6 -19.07 -13.03 -1.54
CA HIS A 6 -18.57 -11.69 -1.77
C HIS A 6 -19.72 -10.73 -1.52
N LEU A 7 -19.52 -9.80 -0.59
CA LEU A 7 -20.48 -8.74 -0.31
C LEU A 7 -19.83 -7.41 -0.61
N GLU A 8 -20.43 -6.65 -1.52
CA GLU A 8 -20.08 -5.26 -1.78
C GLU A 8 -21.27 -4.39 -1.41
N VAL A 9 -21.02 -3.41 -0.56
CA VAL A 9 -22.01 -2.43 -0.13
C VAL A 9 -21.44 -1.05 -0.40
N ASP A 10 -22.14 -0.30 -1.24
CA ASP A 10 -21.89 1.11 -1.49
C ASP A 10 -23.02 1.90 -0.81
N VAL A 11 -22.64 2.73 0.16
CA VAL A 11 -23.57 3.40 1.07
C VAL A 11 -23.47 4.91 0.84
N PRO A 12 -24.53 5.54 0.30
CA PRO A 12 -24.64 6.99 0.36
C PRO A 12 -24.71 7.42 1.83
N THR A 13 -23.97 8.46 2.22
CA THR A 13 -23.88 8.94 3.61
C THR A 13 -25.25 9.18 4.28
N ALA A 14 -26.28 9.48 3.49
CA ALA A 14 -27.64 9.72 3.94
C ALA A 14 -28.41 8.45 4.41
N VAL A 15 -27.88 7.24 4.17
CA VAL A 15 -28.64 5.97 4.27
C VAL A 15 -27.94 4.93 5.17
N ASP A 16 -26.95 5.33 5.98
CA ASP A 16 -26.16 4.41 6.84
C ASP A 16 -27.03 3.52 7.77
N VAL A 17 -28.22 4.00 8.15
CA VAL A 17 -29.10 3.30 9.11
C VAL A 17 -29.82 2.10 8.49
N ASP A 18 -30.03 2.06 7.17
CA ASP A 18 -30.91 1.05 6.55
C ASP A 18 -30.21 -0.29 6.26
N ILE A 19 -28.88 -0.29 6.18
CA ILE A 19 -28.10 -1.52 5.90
C ILE A 19 -27.78 -2.33 7.17
N LEU A 20 -27.93 -1.71 8.34
CA LEU A 20 -27.63 -2.30 9.66
C LEU A 20 -28.25 -3.69 9.86
N PRO A 21 -29.55 -3.91 9.59
CA PRO A 21 -30.17 -5.21 9.87
C PRO A 21 -29.58 -6.34 9.02
N ALA A 22 -29.24 -6.05 7.75
CA ALA A 22 -28.67 -7.06 6.85
C ALA A 22 -27.26 -7.49 7.26
N LEU A 23 -26.46 -6.55 7.77
CA LEU A 23 -25.11 -6.83 8.28
C LEU A 23 -25.11 -7.46 9.68
N GLN A 24 -26.26 -7.57 10.34
CA GLN A 24 -26.42 -8.27 11.63
C GLN A 24 -26.79 -9.76 11.47
N GLU A 25 -26.88 -10.28 10.25
CA GLU A 25 -27.03 -11.73 10.01
C GLU A 25 -25.67 -12.45 9.95
N ARG A 26 -25.60 -13.69 10.41
CA ARG A 26 -24.38 -14.51 10.29
C ARG A 26 -23.93 -14.67 8.84
N ALA A 27 -22.63 -14.63 8.61
CA ALA A 27 -22.03 -14.70 7.29
C ALA A 27 -21.02 -15.87 7.17
N PRO A 28 -21.47 -17.14 7.34
CA PRO A 28 -20.58 -18.31 7.41
C PRO A 28 -19.77 -18.59 6.13
N MET A 29 -20.27 -18.13 4.98
CA MET A 29 -19.62 -18.35 3.67
C MET A 29 -18.88 -17.13 3.12
N LEU A 30 -18.90 -16.00 3.83
CA LEU A 30 -18.34 -14.75 3.34
C LEU A 30 -16.81 -14.81 3.33
N HIS A 31 -16.21 -14.50 2.18
CA HIS A 31 -14.76 -14.47 1.95
C HIS A 31 -14.25 -13.04 1.78
N THR A 32 -15.03 -12.20 1.10
CA THR A 32 -14.65 -10.82 0.78
C THR A 32 -15.77 -9.86 1.16
N LEU A 33 -15.40 -8.78 1.84
CA LEU A 33 -16.28 -7.68 2.22
C LEU A 33 -15.73 -6.37 1.66
N HIS A 34 -16.52 -5.70 0.82
CA HIS A 34 -16.26 -4.33 0.38
C HIS A 34 -17.30 -3.41 1.00
N LEU A 35 -16.86 -2.44 1.80
CA LEU A 35 -17.69 -1.37 2.34
C LEU A 35 -17.17 -0.04 1.84
N ARG A 36 -17.99 0.67 1.08
CA ARG A 36 -17.65 1.98 0.50
C ARG A 36 -18.65 3.01 0.97
N PHE A 37 -18.14 4.13 1.48
CA PHE A 37 -18.93 5.30 1.83
C PHE A 37 -18.55 6.45 0.92
N ASP A 38 -19.59 7.12 0.42
CA ASP A 38 -19.58 8.27 -0.49
C ASP A 38 -18.23 9.01 -0.64
N HIS A 39 -17.75 9.06 -1.88
CA HIS A 39 -16.55 9.81 -2.30
C HIS A 39 -16.65 11.33 -2.05
N ALA A 40 -17.86 11.89 -2.01
CA ALA A 40 -18.07 13.33 -1.85
C ALA A 40 -17.92 13.81 -0.39
N CYS A 41 -17.94 12.88 0.58
CA CYS A 41 -17.82 13.24 1.99
C CYS A 41 -16.37 13.62 2.34
N LYS A 42 -16.18 14.84 2.84
CA LYS A 42 -14.87 15.39 3.22
C LYS A 42 -14.32 14.82 4.53
N LEU A 43 -15.16 14.13 5.31
CA LEU A 43 -14.82 13.49 6.59
C LEU A 43 -15.16 12.00 6.51
N GLY A 44 -14.36 11.15 7.17
CA GLY A 44 -14.63 9.72 7.25
C GLY A 44 -15.97 9.47 7.93
N VAL A 45 -16.75 8.50 7.43
CA VAL A 45 -18.05 8.16 8.00
C VAL A 45 -17.84 7.11 9.08
N LEU A 46 -18.18 7.43 10.33
CA LEU A 46 -18.32 6.41 11.37
C LEU A 46 -19.62 5.66 11.12
N SER A 47 -19.53 4.60 10.34
CA SER A 47 -20.68 3.77 10.06
C SER A 47 -21.06 2.98 11.30
N SER A 48 -22.31 3.14 11.70
CA SER A 48 -22.94 2.26 12.69
C SER A 48 -22.95 0.80 12.23
N ALA A 49 -22.91 0.57 10.92
CA ALA A 49 -22.92 -0.74 10.29
C ALA A 49 -21.60 -1.51 10.45
N LEU A 50 -20.48 -0.81 10.69
CA LEU A 50 -19.21 -1.42 11.12
C LEU A 50 -19.17 -1.56 12.66
N SER A 51 -20.22 -2.14 13.24
CA SER A 51 -20.27 -2.39 14.68
C SER A 51 -19.35 -3.55 15.08
N PRO A 52 -18.92 -3.64 16.36
CA PRO A 52 -18.16 -4.78 16.85
C PRO A 52 -18.87 -6.13 16.67
N THR A 53 -20.20 -6.11 16.47
CA THR A 53 -21.06 -7.29 16.33
C THR A 53 -21.48 -7.56 14.88
N ILE A 54 -20.83 -6.93 13.88
CA ILE A 54 -21.10 -7.22 12.48
C ILE A 54 -21.06 -8.73 12.21
N PHE A 55 -22.03 -9.22 11.45
CA PHE A 55 -22.29 -10.62 11.18
C PHE A 55 -22.50 -11.50 12.43
N GLN A 56 -22.96 -10.92 13.54
CA GLN A 56 -23.02 -11.57 14.86
C GLN A 56 -21.64 -12.12 15.28
N SER A 57 -20.57 -11.42 14.90
CA SER A 57 -19.18 -11.87 15.07
C SER A 57 -18.84 -13.20 14.36
N HIS A 58 -19.69 -13.67 13.44
CA HIS A 58 -19.54 -14.97 12.80
C HIS A 58 -19.34 -14.86 11.28
N ALA A 59 -18.08 -14.67 10.90
CA ALA A 59 -17.61 -14.72 9.51
C ALA A 59 -16.28 -15.50 9.39
N PRO A 60 -16.28 -16.82 9.67
CA PRO A 60 -15.05 -17.63 9.80
C PRO A 60 -14.21 -17.71 8.52
N LEU A 61 -14.83 -17.55 7.35
CA LEU A 61 -14.17 -17.61 6.05
C LEU A 61 -13.73 -16.24 5.53
N LEU A 62 -14.00 -15.14 6.25
CA LEU A 62 -13.66 -13.79 5.78
C LEU A 62 -12.14 -13.63 5.75
N LYS A 63 -11.60 -13.38 4.55
CA LYS A 63 -10.16 -13.22 4.28
C LYS A 63 -9.80 -11.82 3.80
N GLU A 64 -10.72 -11.14 3.15
CA GLU A 64 -10.44 -9.89 2.46
C GLU A 64 -11.45 -8.82 2.88
N VAL A 65 -10.95 -7.67 3.27
CA VAL A 65 -11.77 -6.51 3.62
C VAL A 65 -11.26 -5.29 2.88
N PHE A 66 -12.15 -4.63 2.15
CA PHE A 66 -11.93 -3.33 1.53
C PHE A 66 -12.83 -2.31 2.23
N LEU A 67 -12.21 -1.32 2.86
CA LEU A 67 -12.90 -0.22 3.54
C LEU A 67 -12.56 1.07 2.83
N HIS A 68 -13.58 1.81 2.40
CA HIS A 68 -13.37 3.07 1.71
C HIS A 68 -14.19 4.20 2.33
N ASN A 69 -13.49 5.25 2.74
CA ASN A 69 -13.99 6.41 3.50
C ASN A 69 -14.71 6.04 4.82
N VAL A 70 -14.31 4.92 5.42
CA VAL A 70 -14.83 4.41 6.70
C VAL A 70 -13.95 4.89 7.85
N LEU A 71 -14.56 5.46 8.90
CA LEU A 71 -13.89 5.63 10.19
C LEU A 71 -13.97 4.31 10.96
N LEU A 72 -12.82 3.77 11.36
CA LEU A 72 -12.78 2.52 12.11
C LEU A 72 -13.39 2.71 13.51
N PRO A 73 -14.19 1.74 14.00
CA PRO A 73 -14.68 1.78 15.37
C PRO A 73 -13.50 1.60 16.35
N PRO A 74 -13.64 2.09 17.61
CA PRO A 74 -12.62 1.89 18.65
C PRO A 74 -12.30 0.41 18.92
N ARG A 75 -13.26 -0.49 18.69
CA ARG A 75 -13.09 -1.93 18.75
C ARG A 75 -13.37 -2.52 17.39
N ILE A 76 -12.32 -3.06 16.76
CA ILE A 76 -12.42 -3.76 15.47
C ILE A 76 -13.34 -4.99 15.64
N PRO A 77 -14.23 -5.27 14.65
CA PRO A 77 -15.15 -6.39 14.77
C PRO A 77 -14.44 -7.75 14.81
N GLU A 78 -14.95 -8.67 15.64
CA GLU A 78 -14.38 -10.03 15.79
C GLU A 78 -14.51 -10.85 14.49
N ALA A 79 -15.47 -10.51 13.63
CA ALA A 79 -15.56 -11.07 12.29
C ALA A 79 -14.27 -10.88 11.46
N PHE A 80 -13.43 -9.90 11.81
CA PHE A 80 -12.20 -9.59 11.07
C PHE A 80 -10.98 -10.36 11.57
N THR A 81 -11.07 -11.18 12.62
CA THR A 81 -9.92 -11.88 13.21
C THR A 81 -9.17 -12.80 12.23
N HIS A 82 -9.85 -13.28 11.18
CA HIS A 82 -9.30 -14.21 10.19
C HIS A 82 -8.86 -13.56 8.87
N ILE A 83 -8.94 -12.22 8.77
CA ILE A 83 -8.56 -11.52 7.54
C ILE A 83 -7.06 -11.65 7.29
N LYS A 84 -6.71 -11.75 6.02
CA LYS A 84 -5.33 -11.80 5.50
C LYS A 84 -4.99 -10.55 4.71
N LEU A 85 -5.98 -9.95 4.05
CA LEU A 85 -5.84 -8.75 3.25
C LEU A 85 -6.80 -7.68 3.77
N CYS A 86 -6.26 -6.51 4.06
CA CYS A 86 -7.04 -5.32 4.32
C CYS A 86 -6.61 -4.21 3.37
N ILE A 87 -7.58 -3.64 2.66
CA ILE A 87 -7.39 -2.45 1.86
C ILE A 87 -8.20 -1.33 2.50
N PHE A 88 -7.53 -0.23 2.83
CA PHE A 88 -8.13 0.94 3.45
C PHE A 88 -7.90 2.15 2.56
N ALA A 89 -8.97 2.69 1.98
CA ALA A 89 -8.89 3.84 1.10
C ALA A 89 -9.63 5.03 1.72
N SER A 90 -9.10 6.24 1.59
CA SER A 90 -9.83 7.43 2.02
C SER A 90 -9.47 8.71 1.28
N HIS A 91 -10.48 9.50 0.97
CA HIS A 91 -10.31 10.86 0.47
C HIS A 91 -10.43 11.91 1.57
N SER A 92 -10.83 11.50 2.78
CA SER A 92 -10.98 12.37 3.94
C SER A 92 -9.73 12.41 4.80
N PHE A 93 -9.61 13.47 5.60
CA PHE A 93 -8.59 13.56 6.63
C PHE A 93 -8.96 12.68 7.81
N GLN A 94 -8.18 11.63 8.07
CA GLN A 94 -8.46 10.70 9.18
C GLN A 94 -7.19 10.02 9.71
N GLU A 95 -7.36 9.29 10.80
CA GLU A 95 -6.30 8.51 11.43
C GLU A 95 -5.87 7.33 10.54
N PHE A 96 -4.57 7.04 10.55
CA PHE A 96 -4.03 5.83 9.94
C PHE A 96 -4.56 4.58 10.67
N PRO A 97 -4.96 3.50 9.95
CA PRO A 97 -5.66 2.36 10.53
C PRO A 97 -4.75 1.39 11.31
N LEU A 98 -3.97 1.88 12.27
CA LEU A 98 -3.05 1.06 13.08
C LEU A 98 -3.77 -0.04 13.86
N ASP A 99 -5.01 0.20 14.29
CA ASP A 99 -5.76 -0.74 15.12
C ASP A 99 -6.11 -2.04 14.39
N ILE A 100 -6.12 -2.02 13.05
CA ILE A 100 -6.27 -3.23 12.24
C ILE A 100 -5.09 -4.17 12.48
N LEU A 101 -3.87 -3.65 12.61
CA LEU A 101 -2.66 -4.45 12.82
C LEU A 101 -2.66 -5.12 14.20
N ALA A 102 -3.18 -4.41 15.22
CA ALA A 102 -3.30 -4.95 16.56
C ALA A 102 -4.43 -6.00 16.66
N SER A 103 -5.54 -5.80 15.94
CA SER A 103 -6.75 -6.61 16.08
C SER A 103 -6.85 -7.79 15.12
N CYS A 104 -6.07 -7.79 14.03
CA CYS A 104 -6.12 -8.80 12.97
C CYS A 104 -4.79 -9.60 12.94
N PRO A 105 -4.64 -10.63 13.79
CA PRO A 105 -3.36 -11.34 13.96
C PRO A 105 -2.92 -12.15 12.74
N ASN A 106 -3.83 -12.40 11.79
CA ASN A 106 -3.57 -13.14 10.57
C ASN A 106 -3.31 -12.26 9.35
N LEU A 107 -3.24 -10.93 9.53
CA LEU A 107 -3.05 -10.00 8.43
C LEU A 107 -1.67 -10.19 7.79
N GLU A 108 -1.66 -10.49 6.49
CA GLU A 108 -0.47 -10.71 5.67
C GLU A 108 -0.20 -9.50 4.76
N SER A 109 -1.25 -8.80 4.33
CA SER A 109 -1.17 -7.63 3.44
C SER A 109 -2.06 -6.49 3.93
N LEU A 110 -1.47 -5.31 4.10
CA LEU A 110 -2.18 -4.05 4.40
C LEU A 110 -1.89 -3.03 3.30
N LEU A 111 -2.92 -2.53 2.64
CA LEU A 111 -2.78 -1.50 1.62
C LEU A 111 -3.61 -0.29 2.03
N VAL A 112 -2.97 0.87 2.14
CA VAL A 112 -3.58 2.12 2.59
C VAL A 112 -3.41 3.17 1.49
N TYR A 113 -4.53 3.69 1.01
CA TYR A 113 -4.59 4.67 -0.07
C TYR A 113 -5.32 5.92 0.38
N GLY A 114 -4.85 7.10 -0.03
CA GLY A 114 -5.61 8.29 0.25
C GLY A 114 -4.93 9.60 -0.04
N ARG A 115 -5.56 10.70 0.39
CA ARG A 115 -4.96 12.03 0.27
C ARG A 115 -4.10 12.33 1.48
N THR A 116 -4.71 12.49 2.64
CA THR A 116 -4.04 12.84 3.90
C THR A 116 -4.53 11.94 5.03
N MET A 117 -3.60 11.22 5.66
CA MET A 117 -3.86 10.51 6.91
C MET A 117 -2.75 10.83 7.90
N HIS A 118 -3.08 10.85 9.19
CA HIS A 118 -2.14 11.16 10.25
C HIS A 118 -1.99 9.99 11.21
N LEU A 119 -0.81 9.90 11.83
CA LEU A 119 -0.58 8.95 12.91
C LEU A 119 -1.25 9.49 14.19
N PRO A 120 -2.02 8.69 14.94
CA PRO A 120 -2.56 9.11 16.23
C PRO A 120 -1.42 9.41 17.21
N PRO A 121 -1.52 10.48 18.03
CA PRO A 121 -0.49 10.82 19.01
C PRO A 121 -0.34 9.71 20.07
N GLY A 122 0.90 9.40 20.45
CA GLY A 122 1.20 8.48 21.55
C GLY A 122 1.13 6.98 21.22
N LYS A 123 0.78 6.58 19.98
CA LYS A 123 0.88 5.18 19.56
C LYS A 123 2.34 4.84 19.21
N SER A 124 2.95 4.01 20.05
CA SER A 124 4.26 3.39 19.79
C SER A 124 4.11 2.11 18.98
N GLN A 125 5.26 1.62 18.49
CA GLN A 125 5.44 0.49 17.58
C GLN A 125 4.38 -0.60 17.74
N THR A 126 3.66 -0.90 16.65
CA THR A 126 2.70 -2.01 16.63
C THR A 126 3.34 -3.19 15.89
N PRO A 127 3.95 -4.16 16.60
CA PRO A 127 4.55 -5.31 15.94
C PRO A 127 3.45 -6.14 15.29
N SER A 128 3.49 -6.28 13.96
CA SER A 128 2.69 -7.27 13.25
C SER A 128 3.60 -8.38 12.75
N HIS A 129 3.61 -9.50 13.46
CA HIS A 129 4.53 -10.61 13.17
C HIS A 129 4.23 -11.37 11.87
N ARG A 130 3.07 -11.13 11.24
CA ARG A 130 2.65 -11.82 10.01
C ARG A 130 2.56 -10.92 8.79
N LEU A 131 2.65 -9.61 8.97
CA LEU A 131 2.56 -8.67 7.86
C LEU A 131 3.77 -8.84 6.94
N ARG A 132 3.52 -9.25 5.69
CA ARG A 132 4.53 -9.47 4.65
C ARG A 132 4.53 -8.34 3.64
N GLN A 133 3.38 -7.69 3.45
CA GLN A 133 3.19 -6.65 2.47
C GLN A 133 2.53 -5.43 3.10
N LEU A 134 3.12 -4.25 2.91
CA LEU A 134 2.59 -2.97 3.37
C LEU A 134 2.65 -1.94 2.24
N HIS A 135 1.50 -1.45 1.80
CA HIS A 135 1.45 -0.36 0.82
C HIS A 135 0.86 0.88 1.49
N VAL A 136 1.58 2.00 1.44
CA VAL A 136 1.12 3.28 1.99
C VAL A 136 1.24 4.35 0.92
N ILE A 137 0.17 4.50 0.14
CA ILE A 137 0.11 5.37 -1.03
C ILE A 137 -0.78 6.57 -0.71
N LEU A 138 -0.22 7.55 0.00
CA LEU A 138 -0.91 8.81 0.27
C LEU A 138 -0.18 9.99 -0.37
N LYS A 139 -0.87 11.13 -0.45
CA LYS A 139 -0.38 12.32 -1.15
C LYS A 139 0.74 13.02 -0.38
N ASP A 140 0.62 13.12 0.94
CA ASP A 140 1.49 13.97 1.77
C ASP A 140 2.16 13.17 2.92
N GLY A 141 3.50 13.08 2.92
CA GLY A 141 4.43 12.77 4.02
C GLY A 141 4.08 11.69 5.07
N HIS A 142 4.75 10.53 5.02
CA HIS A 142 4.53 9.37 5.93
C HIS A 142 5.74 8.81 6.73
N PRO A 143 6.90 9.47 6.89
CA PRO A 143 8.03 8.85 7.61
C PRO A 143 7.68 8.36 9.01
N GLN A 144 6.79 9.08 9.69
CA GLN A 144 6.31 8.73 11.02
C GLN A 144 5.50 7.44 11.02
N ILE A 145 4.70 7.18 9.97
CA ILE A 145 3.93 5.95 9.80
C ILE A 145 4.88 4.77 9.58
N LEU A 146 5.88 4.91 8.70
CA LEU A 146 6.85 3.84 8.44
C LEU A 146 7.64 3.49 9.71
N ARG A 147 8.10 4.51 10.45
CA ARG A 147 8.78 4.33 11.74
C ARG A 147 7.89 3.67 12.79
N ALA A 148 6.60 3.99 12.83
CA ALA A 148 5.65 3.38 13.76
C ALA A 148 5.35 1.91 13.43
N LEU A 149 5.47 1.51 12.18
CA LEU A 149 5.15 0.15 11.71
C LEU A 149 6.31 -0.84 11.79
N THR A 150 7.52 -0.40 12.16
CA THR A 150 8.72 -1.25 12.20
C THR A 150 8.90 -2.05 10.90
N THR A 151 8.97 -1.34 9.77
CA THR A 151 8.99 -1.89 8.41
C THR A 151 10.14 -2.86 8.12
N THR A 152 11.18 -2.86 8.95
CA THR A 152 12.36 -3.74 8.87
C THR A 152 12.03 -5.24 8.80
N HIS A 153 10.91 -5.68 9.36
CA HIS A 153 10.47 -7.09 9.32
C HIS A 153 9.56 -7.42 8.13
N ILE A 154 9.09 -6.42 7.41
CA ILE A 154 8.13 -6.57 6.30
C ILE A 154 8.92 -6.77 5.00
N ALA A 155 8.59 -7.85 4.28
CA ALA A 155 9.28 -8.26 3.08
C ALA A 155 9.07 -7.26 1.93
N ASP A 156 7.85 -6.78 1.74
CA ASP A 156 7.46 -5.89 0.66
C ASP A 156 6.81 -4.62 1.22
N VAL A 157 7.47 -3.48 1.05
CA VAL A 157 6.91 -2.19 1.43
C VAL A 157 6.90 -1.24 0.23
N CYS A 158 5.73 -0.71 -0.08
CA CYS A 158 5.51 0.21 -1.18
C CYS A 158 4.97 1.55 -0.65
N ILE A 159 5.55 2.67 -1.06
CA ILE A 159 5.13 4.00 -0.64
C ILE A 159 4.95 4.93 -1.82
N SER A 160 4.22 6.03 -1.64
CA SER A 160 4.09 7.08 -2.66
C SER A 160 5.44 7.79 -2.94
N MET A 161 5.77 7.99 -4.23
CA MET A 161 6.90 8.84 -4.66
C MET A 161 6.72 10.30 -4.23
N TYR A 162 5.48 10.74 -4.00
CA TYR A 162 5.16 12.11 -3.56
C TYR A 162 5.44 12.35 -2.07
N SER A 163 5.87 11.31 -1.34
CA SER A 163 6.27 11.46 0.06
C SER A 163 7.37 12.51 0.25
N GLY A 164 8.13 12.84 -0.80
CA GLY A 164 9.20 13.84 -0.77
C GLY A 164 10.37 13.42 0.12
N VAL A 165 10.35 12.18 0.61
CA VAL A 165 11.33 11.65 1.53
C VAL A 165 12.18 10.66 0.77
N THR A 166 13.40 11.06 0.47
CA THR A 166 14.52 10.13 0.37
C THR A 166 14.74 9.56 1.77
N ASP A 167 13.83 8.70 2.24
CA ASP A 167 13.95 8.16 3.58
C ASP A 167 15.10 7.15 3.52
N GLN A 168 16.30 7.67 3.76
CA GLN A 168 17.52 6.90 3.72
C GLN A 168 17.38 5.69 4.63
N VAL A 169 16.66 5.83 5.75
CA VAL A 169 16.31 4.73 6.65
C VAL A 169 15.48 3.67 5.94
N PHE A 170 14.44 4.04 5.19
CA PHE A 170 13.60 3.10 4.43
C PHE A 170 14.41 2.31 3.39
N LEU A 171 15.34 2.98 2.70
CA LEU A 171 16.21 2.37 1.70
C LEU A 171 17.33 1.52 2.34
N GLU A 172 17.84 1.91 3.50
CA GLU A 172 18.81 1.15 4.30
C GLU A 172 18.25 -0.20 4.79
N GLU A 173 16.93 -0.35 4.93
CA GLU A 173 16.30 -1.63 5.31
C GLU A 173 16.54 -2.76 4.29
N VAL A 174 16.81 -2.39 3.04
CA VAL A 174 17.23 -3.31 1.98
C VAL A 174 18.75 -3.29 2.00
N ALA A 175 19.41 -4.08 2.86
CA ALA A 175 20.87 -4.11 2.99
C ALA A 175 21.58 -4.81 1.81
N GLY A 176 22.88 -4.60 1.62
CA GLY A 176 23.70 -5.32 0.63
C GLY A 176 23.51 -4.88 -0.84
N PRO A 177 23.92 -5.72 -1.80
CA PRO A 177 23.74 -5.44 -3.22
C PRO A 177 22.26 -5.53 -3.65
N VAL A 178 21.85 -4.64 -4.56
CA VAL A 178 20.44 -4.51 -4.97
C VAL A 178 20.24 -4.56 -6.47
N GLN A 179 19.08 -5.07 -6.88
CA GLN A 179 18.51 -4.87 -8.20
C GLN A 179 17.58 -3.66 -8.13
N LEU A 180 17.67 -2.79 -9.13
CA LEU A 180 16.79 -1.64 -9.31
C LEU A 180 15.91 -1.87 -10.53
N ASP A 181 14.60 -1.86 -10.35
CA ASP A 181 13.64 -1.97 -11.45
C ASP A 181 12.82 -0.70 -11.57
N LEU A 182 12.70 -0.18 -12.80
CA LEU A 182 11.84 0.94 -13.15
C LEU A 182 10.84 0.48 -14.21
N PHE A 183 9.56 0.43 -13.88
CA PHE A 183 8.55 -0.13 -14.79
C PHE A 183 7.18 0.52 -14.64
N LEU A 184 6.36 0.45 -15.69
CA LEU A 184 4.97 0.86 -15.66
C LEU A 184 4.09 -0.36 -15.37
N GLY A 185 3.42 -0.35 -14.23
CA GLY A 185 2.38 -1.30 -13.89
C GLY A 185 0.98 -0.76 -14.16
N ALA A 186 -0.04 -1.59 -13.97
CA ALA A 186 -1.44 -1.16 -14.09
C ALA A 186 -1.80 0.00 -13.14
N SER A 187 -1.16 0.03 -11.97
CA SER A 187 -1.42 1.02 -10.92
C SER A 187 -0.57 2.30 -11.04
N GLY A 188 0.44 2.35 -11.90
CA GLY A 188 1.32 3.51 -12.05
C GLY A 188 2.77 3.17 -12.33
N LEU A 189 3.64 4.17 -12.15
CA LEU A 189 5.09 4.04 -12.30
C LEU A 189 5.69 3.47 -11.01
N PHE A 190 6.45 2.39 -11.12
CA PHE A 190 7.13 1.75 -10.00
C PHE A 190 8.63 1.96 -10.11
N LEU A 191 9.24 2.34 -8.99
CA LEU A 191 10.68 2.25 -8.76
C LEU A 191 10.91 1.26 -7.61
N GLU A 192 11.60 0.16 -7.88
CA GLU A 192 11.76 -0.96 -6.95
C GLU A 192 13.23 -1.22 -6.65
N TYR A 193 13.58 -1.23 -5.37
CA TYR A 193 14.87 -1.72 -4.88
C TYR A 193 14.68 -3.09 -4.24
N LYS A 194 15.37 -4.09 -4.79
CA LYS A 194 15.29 -5.48 -4.36
C LYS A 194 16.64 -5.98 -3.89
N ASN A 195 16.71 -6.54 -2.68
CA ASN A 195 17.88 -7.31 -2.27
C ASN A 195 17.75 -8.75 -2.79
N ASN A 196 18.70 -9.17 -3.63
CA ASN A 196 18.69 -10.49 -4.27
C ASN A 196 18.85 -11.66 -3.28
N SER A 197 19.56 -11.45 -2.17
CA SER A 197 19.82 -12.48 -1.17
C SER A 197 18.65 -12.69 -0.20
N THR A 198 17.98 -11.60 0.22
CA THR A 198 16.90 -11.67 1.21
C THR A 198 15.51 -11.62 0.60
N GLY A 199 15.40 -11.24 -0.67
CA GLY A 199 14.11 -11.04 -1.35
C GLY A 199 13.33 -9.81 -0.87
N ARG A 200 13.93 -8.96 -0.02
CA ARG A 200 13.27 -7.74 0.48
C ARG A 200 13.11 -6.70 -0.61
N LEU A 201 11.93 -6.06 -0.62
CA LEU A 201 11.49 -5.09 -1.61
C LEU A 201 11.13 -3.77 -0.94
N ARG A 202 11.67 -2.67 -1.48
CA ARG A 202 11.25 -1.31 -1.16
C ARG A 202 10.89 -0.60 -2.44
N ARG A 203 9.63 -0.19 -2.52
CA ARG A 203 9.02 0.32 -3.75
C ARG A 203 8.51 1.73 -3.56
N PHE A 204 8.65 2.52 -4.59
CA PHE A 204 8.04 3.83 -4.72
C PHE A 204 7.05 3.77 -5.87
N LEU A 205 5.84 4.27 -5.63
CA LEU A 205 4.75 4.33 -6.61
C LEU A 205 4.45 5.79 -6.96
N GLY A 206 4.62 6.11 -8.24
CA GLY A 206 4.16 7.35 -8.86
C GLY A 206 2.88 7.13 -9.66
N SER A 207 2.24 8.24 -10.05
CA SER A 207 1.19 8.19 -11.08
C SER A 207 1.77 7.66 -12.39
N ARG A 208 0.93 7.08 -13.24
CA ARG A 208 1.34 6.71 -14.60
C ARG A 208 1.81 7.91 -15.42
N GLU A 209 1.29 9.10 -15.10
CA GLU A 209 1.61 10.37 -15.74
C GLU A 209 2.81 11.07 -15.09
N THR A 210 3.43 10.47 -14.06
CA THR A 210 4.58 11.08 -13.40
C THR A 210 5.71 11.29 -14.41
N PRO A 211 6.18 12.54 -14.62
CA PRO A 211 7.29 12.81 -15.51
C PRO A 211 8.56 12.12 -15.01
N LEU A 212 9.27 11.44 -15.90
CA LEU A 212 10.47 10.66 -15.55
C LEU A 212 11.67 11.54 -15.20
N ASP A 213 11.72 12.75 -15.76
CA ASP A 213 12.64 13.82 -15.43
C ASP A 213 12.13 14.70 -14.27
N GLY A 214 10.91 14.44 -13.79
CA GLY A 214 10.30 15.14 -12.68
C GLY A 214 11.02 14.89 -11.36
N TRP A 215 11.00 15.90 -10.49
CA TRP A 215 11.62 15.85 -9.16
C TRP A 215 11.36 14.56 -8.37
N PRO A 216 10.12 14.00 -8.31
CA PRO A 216 9.87 12.80 -7.50
C PRO A 216 10.68 11.58 -7.97
N VAL A 217 10.77 11.35 -9.28
CA VAL A 217 11.52 10.23 -9.85
C VAL A 217 13.02 10.51 -9.71
N LYS A 218 13.44 11.72 -10.06
CA LYS A 218 14.82 12.16 -10.01
C LYS A 218 15.42 12.06 -8.61
N ALA A 219 14.71 12.52 -7.57
CA ALA A 219 15.18 12.47 -6.19
C ALA A 219 15.45 11.04 -5.69
N HIS A 220 14.71 10.04 -6.17
CA HIS A 220 14.95 8.65 -5.82
C HIS A 220 16.06 8.03 -6.66
N LEU A 221 16.10 8.32 -7.97
CA LEU A 221 17.14 7.82 -8.87
C LEU A 221 18.51 8.42 -8.57
N GLU A 222 18.62 9.67 -8.12
CA GLU A 222 19.91 10.33 -7.80
C GLU A 222 20.44 10.01 -6.40
N ASN A 223 19.81 9.08 -5.66
CA ASN A 223 20.29 8.68 -4.34
C ASN A 223 21.59 7.86 -4.48
N THR A 224 22.73 8.55 -4.43
CA THR A 224 24.08 8.00 -4.63
C THR A 224 24.42 6.85 -3.67
N SER A 225 23.92 6.91 -2.43
CA SER A 225 24.10 5.82 -1.46
C SER A 225 23.49 4.51 -1.95
N MET A 226 22.27 4.58 -2.48
CA MET A 226 21.61 3.39 -3.05
C MET A 226 22.18 3.00 -4.40
N LEU A 227 22.43 3.97 -5.30
CA LEU A 227 22.97 3.69 -6.63
C LEU A 227 24.30 2.96 -6.58
N SER A 228 25.19 3.30 -5.64
CA SER A 228 26.49 2.64 -5.47
C SER A 228 26.40 1.13 -5.21
N ARG A 229 25.21 0.64 -4.84
CA ARG A 229 24.93 -0.75 -4.47
C ARG A 229 24.15 -1.50 -5.54
N VAL A 230 23.72 -0.81 -6.61
CA VAL A 230 22.96 -1.40 -7.70
C VAL A 230 23.89 -2.28 -8.54
N GLN A 231 23.54 -3.57 -8.67
CA GLN A 231 24.25 -4.54 -9.51
C GLN A 231 23.53 -4.82 -10.82
N ALA A 232 22.21 -4.65 -10.82
CA ALA A 232 21.38 -4.81 -12.00
C ALA A 232 20.34 -3.69 -12.04
N PHE A 233 20.16 -3.09 -13.20
CA PHE A 233 19.11 -2.13 -13.47
C PHE A 233 18.22 -2.67 -14.60
N ASN A 234 16.92 -2.84 -14.36
CA ASN A 234 15.98 -3.21 -15.40
C ASN A 234 14.96 -2.10 -15.65
N THR A 235 14.71 -1.84 -16.93
CA THR A 235 13.71 -0.88 -17.39
C THR A 235 13.03 -1.35 -18.67
N SER A 236 12.14 -0.55 -19.23
CA SER A 236 11.55 -0.77 -20.55
C SER A 236 11.85 0.37 -21.51
N THR A 237 11.68 0.12 -22.80
CA THR A 237 11.87 1.14 -23.86
C THR A 237 11.06 2.41 -23.64
N ALA A 238 9.84 2.30 -23.12
CA ALA A 238 8.97 3.42 -22.81
C ALA A 238 9.52 4.34 -21.70
N LEU A 239 10.49 3.86 -20.91
CA LEU A 239 11.05 4.55 -19.76
C LEU A 239 12.53 4.91 -19.95
N MET A 240 13.07 4.76 -21.16
CA MET A 240 14.49 4.99 -21.46
C MET A 240 14.98 6.40 -21.16
N SER A 241 14.11 7.42 -21.24
CA SER A 241 14.47 8.79 -20.89
C SER A 241 14.89 8.95 -19.42
N ALA A 242 14.47 8.04 -18.54
CA ALA A 242 14.91 8.00 -17.14
C ALA A 242 16.39 7.58 -16.99
N LEU A 243 16.97 6.88 -17.99
CA LEU A 243 18.40 6.50 -17.96
C LEU A 243 19.33 7.71 -17.89
N ASN A 244 18.91 8.86 -18.43
CA ASN A 244 19.70 10.08 -18.39
C ASN A 244 19.98 10.55 -16.94
N VAL A 245 19.16 10.11 -15.98
CA VAL A 245 19.30 10.40 -14.55
C VAL A 245 20.29 9.46 -13.85
N LEU A 246 20.66 8.35 -14.49
CA LEU A 246 21.46 7.26 -13.90
C LEU A 246 22.96 7.37 -14.18
N GLN A 247 23.51 8.59 -14.21
CA GLN A 247 24.93 8.86 -14.47
C GLN A 247 25.89 8.31 -13.38
N HIS A 248 25.33 7.88 -12.25
CA HIS A 248 26.09 7.42 -11.08
C HIS A 248 25.95 5.92 -10.81
N LEU A 249 25.45 5.14 -11.78
CA LEU A 249 25.49 3.68 -11.67
C LEU A 249 26.94 3.17 -11.66
N PRO A 250 27.27 2.15 -10.85
CA PRO A 250 28.58 1.51 -10.87
C PRO A 250 28.93 0.95 -12.27
N GLU A 251 30.21 0.99 -12.64
CA GLU A 251 30.72 0.56 -13.96
C GLU A 251 30.37 -0.91 -14.31
N CYS A 252 30.10 -1.76 -13.32
CA CYS A 252 29.74 -3.18 -13.51
C CYS A 252 28.22 -3.46 -13.36
N THR A 253 27.37 -2.45 -13.52
CA THR A 253 25.92 -2.64 -13.45
C THR A 253 25.41 -3.36 -14.70
N THR A 254 24.70 -4.48 -14.52
CA THR A 254 24.02 -5.16 -15.62
C THR A 254 22.76 -4.39 -16.01
N LEU A 255 22.60 -4.07 -17.29
CA LEU A 255 21.44 -3.36 -17.81
C LEU A 255 20.50 -4.33 -18.54
N GLY A 256 19.26 -4.44 -18.06
CA GLY A 256 18.17 -5.14 -18.73
C GLY A 256 17.15 -4.16 -19.31
N ILE A 257 16.84 -4.26 -20.60
CA ILE A 257 15.82 -3.43 -21.24
C ILE A 257 14.76 -4.34 -21.85
N THR A 258 13.52 -4.16 -21.41
CA THR A 258 12.35 -4.83 -21.98
C THR A 258 11.81 -4.03 -23.15
N LEU A 259 11.55 -4.72 -24.26
CA LEU A 259 10.94 -4.16 -25.47
C LEU A 259 9.42 -4.01 -25.27
N ASP A 260 8.92 -2.77 -25.28
CA ASP A 260 7.49 -2.51 -25.30
C ASP A 260 6.91 -2.70 -26.70
N ALA A 261 5.65 -3.14 -26.77
CA ALA A 261 4.97 -3.36 -28.05
C ALA A 261 4.91 -2.05 -28.86
N GLY A 262 5.44 -2.08 -30.09
CA GLY A 262 5.46 -0.92 -31.00
C GLY A 262 6.70 -0.02 -30.91
N HIS A 263 7.69 -0.37 -30.09
CA HIS A 263 9.00 0.28 -30.10
C HIS A 263 10.04 -0.56 -30.86
N ASP A 264 10.45 -0.06 -32.03
CA ASP A 264 11.67 -0.51 -32.69
C ASP A 264 12.87 0.00 -31.89
N LEU A 265 13.53 -0.89 -31.18
CA LEU A 265 14.69 -0.55 -30.35
C LEU A 265 15.90 -0.41 -31.26
N GLN A 266 16.20 0.83 -31.64
CA GLN A 266 17.49 1.17 -32.24
C GLN A 266 18.53 1.24 -31.11
N ILE A 267 19.16 0.11 -30.82
CA ILE A 267 20.36 0.07 -29.98
C ILE A 267 21.49 0.71 -30.82
N PRO A 268 22.17 1.75 -30.33
CA PRO A 268 23.35 2.31 -31.00
C PRO A 268 24.50 1.29 -31.08
#